data_AF-A0A7C2LJC2-F1
#
_entry.id   AF-A0A7C2LJC2-F1
#
_cell.length_a   1.000
_cell.length_b   1.000
_cell.length_c   1.000
_cell.angle_alpha   90.00
_cell.angle_beta   90.00
_cell.angle_gamma   90.00
#
_symmetry.space_group_name_H-M   'P 1'
#
loop_
_entity.id
_entity.type
_entity.pdbx_description
1 polymer ?
#
loop_
_entity_poly.entity_id
_entity_poly.type
_entity_poly.pdbx_seq_one_letter_code
_entity_poly.pdbx_strand_id
1 'polypeptide(L)'
;NHLLFVEGDVYATTFGMFEPFSDPNIAFSFHYYPFLHQHKSNKPTQAERIRDSFAEQVDLDDLHGRLGRPVWCGETGALLGAPDRSVQESMLKDTLDFFEENRVSWSIWAYKDARSMGTVHPKADSGWMDFSTKARRGWNFWDDFTARETTVDAILAQYPTAITDRERLKVGFRVMADYQLVLAAGYPELLTTVPFATLLEAARSFRFENCEVWRTVADMVRNLTRS
;
A
#
# COMPACT_ATOMS: atom_id res chain seq x y z
N ASN A 1 10.10 3.55 29.18
CA ASN A 1 10.77 2.72 28.16
C ASN A 1 9.89 2.67 26.94
N HIS A 2 10.25 3.42 25.90
CA HIS A 2 9.51 3.49 24.63
C HIS A 2 10.51 3.30 23.50
N LEU A 3 10.10 2.64 22.42
CA LEU A 3 10.82 2.62 21.15
C LEU A 3 10.24 3.75 20.27
N LEU A 4 11.10 4.54 19.63
CA LEU A 4 10.71 5.56 18.67
C LEU A 4 10.98 5.06 17.26
N PHE A 5 9.97 5.10 16.41
CA PHE A 5 10.09 4.82 14.99
C PHE A 5 10.31 6.14 14.24
N VAL A 6 11.37 6.19 13.44
CA VAL A 6 11.75 7.36 12.64
C VAL A 6 11.63 7.01 11.17
N GLU A 7 10.90 7.84 10.43
CA GLU A 7 10.70 7.66 8.98
C GLU A 7 11.51 8.68 8.19
N GLY A 8 12.01 8.22 7.03
CA GLY A 8 12.73 9.04 6.07
C GLY A 8 11.84 10.01 5.28
N ASP A 9 12.46 10.87 4.49
CA ASP A 9 11.75 11.66 3.47
C ASP A 9 11.32 10.76 2.30
N VAL A 10 10.53 11.31 1.37
CA VAL A 10 10.07 10.67 0.14
C VAL A 10 9.25 9.42 0.46
N TYR A 11 8.25 9.59 1.34
CA TYR A 11 7.39 8.50 1.80
C TYR A 11 8.19 7.37 2.47
N ALA A 12 9.09 7.77 3.38
CA ALA A 12 9.88 6.85 4.21
C ALA A 12 10.87 5.95 3.43
N THR A 13 11.36 6.39 2.26
CA THR A 13 12.31 5.62 1.44
C THR A 13 13.75 6.14 1.54
N THR A 14 13.95 7.41 1.89
CA THR A 14 15.28 8.02 1.94
C THR A 14 15.68 8.42 3.36
N PHE A 15 16.82 7.91 3.85
CA PHE A 15 17.31 8.12 5.22
C PHE A 15 18.62 8.92 5.32
N GLY A 16 19.14 9.41 4.19
CA GLY A 16 20.42 10.11 4.13
C GLY A 16 20.49 11.44 4.90
N MET A 17 19.35 12.00 5.32
CA MET A 17 19.33 13.20 6.17
C MET A 17 19.67 12.93 7.63
N PHE A 18 19.59 11.66 8.07
CA PHE A 18 19.85 11.30 9.45
C PHE A 18 21.32 11.01 9.65
N GLU A 19 21.86 11.45 10.79
CA GLU A 19 23.07 10.91 11.38
C GLU A 19 22.73 9.82 12.40
N PRO A 20 23.67 8.94 12.77
CA PRO A 20 23.41 7.92 13.79
C PRO A 20 22.91 8.53 15.10
N PHE A 21 21.75 8.08 15.55
CA PHE A 21 21.17 8.56 16.81
C PHE A 21 21.90 7.96 18.02
N SER A 22 22.22 8.81 18.99
CA SER A 22 22.82 8.36 20.26
C SER A 22 21.85 7.57 21.13
N ASP A 23 20.54 7.82 21.02
CA ASP A 23 19.51 7.05 21.74
C ASP A 23 19.45 5.62 21.19
N PRO A 24 19.62 4.58 22.03
CA PRO A 24 19.52 3.19 21.61
C PRO A 24 18.07 2.74 21.33
N ASN A 25 17.05 3.50 21.70
CA ASN A 25 15.64 3.16 21.52
C ASN A 25 15.04 3.73 20.22
N ILE A 26 15.86 3.82 19.17
CA ILE A 26 15.41 4.23 17.83
C ILE A 26 15.34 3.01 16.92
N ALA A 27 14.28 2.95 16.10
CA ALA A 27 14.17 2.08 14.94
C ALA A 27 13.81 2.92 13.71
N PHE A 28 14.25 2.50 12.53
CA PHE A 28 13.86 3.15 11.27
C PHE A 28 12.67 2.43 10.65
N SER A 29 11.70 3.21 10.17
CA SER A 29 10.50 2.69 9.50
C SER A 29 10.46 3.13 8.04
N PHE A 30 10.11 2.21 7.14
CA PHE A 30 9.83 2.46 5.73
C PHE A 30 8.56 1.73 5.30
N HIS A 31 7.94 2.13 4.18
CA HIS A 31 6.80 1.40 3.60
C HIS A 31 7.21 0.80 2.25
N TYR A 32 6.77 -0.42 1.95
CA TYR A 32 7.08 -1.07 0.68
C TYR A 32 5.94 -1.96 0.20
N TYR A 33 5.37 -1.61 -0.95
CA TYR A 33 4.30 -2.36 -1.58
C TYR A 33 4.77 -2.99 -2.91
N PRO A 34 5.09 -4.29 -2.95
CA PRO A 34 5.76 -4.92 -4.10
C PRO A 34 4.99 -4.79 -5.43
N PHE A 35 3.66 -4.67 -5.39
CA PHE A 35 2.85 -4.46 -6.60
C PHE A 35 3.07 -3.09 -7.26
N LEU A 36 3.56 -2.09 -6.52
CA LEU A 36 3.89 -0.76 -7.06
C LEU A 36 5.27 -0.69 -7.72
N HIS A 37 6.17 -1.64 -7.43
CA HIS A 37 7.59 -1.51 -7.78
C HIS A 37 8.11 -2.63 -8.69
N GLN A 38 7.67 -3.89 -8.50
CA GLN A 38 8.32 -5.02 -9.16
C GLN A 38 8.27 -4.97 -10.70
N HIS A 39 7.28 -4.30 -11.28
CA HIS A 39 7.11 -4.20 -12.73
C HIS A 39 8.19 -3.33 -13.39
N LYS A 40 8.93 -2.53 -12.60
CA LYS A 40 10.07 -1.74 -13.06
C LYS A 40 11.31 -2.61 -13.31
N SER A 41 11.36 -3.79 -12.68
CA SER A 41 12.44 -4.75 -12.84
C SER A 41 12.17 -5.71 -13.99
N ASN A 42 13.21 -6.00 -14.77
CA ASN A 42 13.18 -6.97 -15.87
C ASN A 42 13.72 -8.36 -15.49
N LYS A 43 13.97 -8.60 -14.19
CA LYS A 43 14.48 -9.89 -13.71
C LYS A 43 13.49 -11.04 -14.00
N PRO A 44 13.99 -12.26 -14.26
CA PRO A 44 13.15 -13.34 -14.76
C PRO A 44 12.14 -13.83 -13.73
N THR A 45 12.52 -13.98 -12.46
CA THR A 45 11.61 -14.44 -11.40
C THR A 45 10.97 -13.29 -10.63
N GLN A 46 9.78 -13.53 -10.05
CA GLN A 46 9.10 -12.56 -9.18
C GLN A 46 9.96 -12.20 -7.97
N ALA A 47 10.55 -13.19 -7.31
CA ALA A 47 11.41 -13.00 -6.16
C ALA A 47 12.66 -12.16 -6.47
N GLU A 48 13.25 -12.30 -7.67
CA GLU A 48 14.35 -11.42 -8.10
C GLU A 48 13.86 -10.00 -8.40
N ARG A 49 12.70 -9.84 -9.05
CA ARG A 49 12.12 -8.51 -9.31
C ARG A 49 11.80 -7.76 -8.03
N ILE A 50 11.31 -8.46 -7.00
CA ILE A 50 11.06 -7.86 -5.68
C ILE A 50 12.37 -7.37 -5.07
N ARG A 51 13.42 -8.18 -5.06
CA ARG A 51 14.74 -7.79 -4.52
C ARG A 51 15.35 -6.61 -5.27
N ASP A 52 15.32 -6.68 -6.59
CA ASP A 52 15.87 -5.65 -7.49
C ASP A 52 15.15 -4.32 -7.30
N SER A 53 13.82 -4.32 -7.36
CA SER A 53 13.02 -3.10 -7.17
C SER A 53 13.03 -2.59 -5.73
N PHE A 54 13.17 -3.45 -4.73
CA PHE A 54 13.33 -3.03 -3.33
C PHE A 54 14.65 -2.26 -3.12
N ALA A 55 15.76 -2.75 -3.69
CA ALA A 55 17.07 -2.09 -3.58
C ALA A 55 17.09 -0.68 -4.20
N GLU A 56 16.19 -0.38 -5.14
CA GLU A 56 15.99 0.98 -5.67
C GLU A 56 15.20 1.89 -4.72
N GLN A 57 14.46 1.33 -3.77
CA GLN A 57 13.62 2.10 -2.83
C GLN A 57 14.28 2.28 -1.47
N VAL A 58 14.95 1.27 -0.94
CA VAL A 58 15.45 1.27 0.43
C VAL A 58 16.90 0.76 0.45
N ASP A 59 17.80 1.61 0.92
CA ASP A 59 19.20 1.25 1.16
C ASP A 59 19.35 0.56 2.53
N LEU A 60 19.17 -0.76 2.54
CA LEU A 60 19.32 -1.56 3.78
C LEU A 60 20.76 -1.59 4.30
N ASP A 61 21.76 -1.47 3.43
CA ASP A 61 23.16 -1.45 3.84
C ASP A 61 23.47 -0.18 4.62
N ASP A 62 22.92 0.96 4.20
CA ASP A 62 23.00 2.21 4.92
C ASP A 62 22.27 2.15 6.27
N LEU A 63 21.05 1.62 6.28
CA LEU A 63 20.23 1.47 7.50
C LEU A 63 20.91 0.56 8.53
N HIS A 64 21.44 -0.59 8.12
CA HIS A 64 22.11 -1.53 9.03
C HIS A 64 23.55 -1.14 9.35
N GLY A 65 24.26 -0.52 8.42
CA GLY A 65 25.66 -0.16 8.55
C GLY A 65 25.86 1.19 9.21
N ARG A 66 25.56 2.27 8.47
CA ARG A 66 25.80 3.64 8.94
C ARG A 66 24.87 3.99 10.11
N LEU A 67 23.57 3.76 9.95
CA LEU A 67 22.58 4.14 10.96
C LEU A 67 22.49 3.14 12.11
N GLY A 68 22.73 1.84 11.84
CA GLY A 68 23.02 0.84 12.87
C GLY A 68 21.88 0.57 13.85
N ARG A 69 20.62 0.71 13.42
CA ARG A 69 19.41 0.50 14.25
C ARG A 69 18.47 -0.53 13.62
N PRO A 70 17.56 -1.14 14.42
CA PRO A 70 16.54 -2.02 13.89
C PRO A 70 15.71 -1.35 12.80
N VAL A 71 15.31 -2.14 11.80
CA VAL A 71 14.53 -1.68 10.67
C VAL A 71 13.16 -2.36 10.69
N TRP A 72 12.12 -1.59 10.43
CA TRP A 72 10.75 -2.02 10.39
C TRP A 72 10.09 -1.58 9.07
N CYS A 73 9.51 -2.50 8.31
CA CYS A 73 8.60 -2.18 7.21
C CYS A 73 7.19 -1.89 7.80
N GLY A 74 6.86 -0.60 7.91
CA GLY A 74 5.65 -0.05 8.54
C GLY A 74 4.38 -0.58 7.90
N GLU A 75 4.42 -0.64 6.57
CA GLU A 75 3.32 -1.11 5.76
C GLU A 75 3.86 -1.87 4.54
N THR A 76 3.32 -3.08 4.36
CA THR A 76 3.43 -3.85 3.13
C THR A 76 2.13 -4.58 2.84
N GLY A 77 1.93 -5.11 1.64
CA GLY A 77 0.70 -5.81 1.30
C GLY A 77 0.61 -6.20 -0.17
N ALA A 78 -0.50 -6.86 -0.51
CA ALA A 78 -0.82 -7.26 -1.87
C ALA A 78 -2.32 -7.13 -2.14
N LEU A 79 -2.71 -6.96 -3.41
CA LEU A 79 -4.10 -6.71 -3.80
C LEU A 79 -4.90 -8.02 -3.85
N LEU A 80 -5.27 -8.56 -2.69
CA LEU A 80 -5.95 -9.85 -2.54
C LEU A 80 -7.34 -9.91 -3.19
N GLY A 81 -7.97 -8.76 -3.42
CA GLY A 81 -9.23 -8.64 -4.18
C GLY A 81 -9.06 -8.71 -5.71
N ALA A 82 -7.83 -8.77 -6.24
CA ALA A 82 -7.57 -8.81 -7.68
C ALA A 82 -7.95 -10.18 -8.30
N PRO A 83 -8.23 -10.24 -9.63
CA PRO A 83 -8.54 -11.49 -10.32
C PRO A 83 -7.45 -12.57 -10.20
N ASP A 84 -6.19 -12.16 -10.14
CA ASP A 84 -4.99 -12.99 -10.06
C ASP A 84 -4.47 -13.14 -8.62
N ARG A 85 -5.37 -13.33 -7.65
CA ARG A 85 -5.05 -13.40 -6.21
C ARG A 85 -3.85 -14.32 -5.88
N SER A 86 -3.69 -15.46 -6.54
CA SER A 86 -2.56 -16.37 -6.26
C SER A 86 -1.19 -15.73 -6.54
N VAL A 87 -1.09 -14.87 -7.56
CA VAL A 87 0.12 -14.10 -7.86
C VAL A 87 0.37 -13.05 -6.78
N GLN A 88 -0.69 -12.41 -6.28
CA GLN A 88 -0.63 -11.43 -5.19
C GLN A 88 -0.22 -12.09 -3.86
N GLU A 89 -0.76 -13.28 -3.55
CA GLU A 89 -0.39 -14.08 -2.39
C GLU A 89 1.08 -14.53 -2.45
N SER A 90 1.54 -15.02 -3.62
CA SER A 90 2.95 -15.40 -3.82
C SER A 90 3.90 -14.21 -3.67
N MET A 91 3.54 -13.07 -4.24
CA MET A 91 4.31 -11.83 -4.16
C MET A 91 4.47 -11.35 -2.71
N LEU A 92 3.39 -11.38 -1.93
CA LEU A 92 3.45 -11.04 -0.51
C LEU A 92 4.38 -11.99 0.22
N LYS A 93 4.27 -13.30 -0.03
CA LYS A 93 5.16 -14.30 0.58
C LYS A 93 6.63 -14.04 0.25
N ASP A 94 6.97 -13.86 -1.02
CA ASP A 94 8.36 -13.59 -1.45
C ASP A 94 8.92 -12.31 -0.80
N THR A 95 8.06 -11.31 -0.58
CA THR A 95 8.43 -10.06 0.10
C THR A 95 8.69 -10.28 1.60
N LEU A 96 7.82 -11.03 2.28
CA LEU A 96 7.99 -11.32 3.71
C LEU A 96 9.19 -12.23 3.97
N ASP A 97 9.40 -13.26 3.14
CA ASP A 97 10.59 -14.12 3.22
C ASP A 97 11.87 -13.28 3.05
N PHE A 98 11.88 -12.35 2.09
CA PHE A 98 13.00 -11.42 1.90
C PHE A 98 13.23 -10.54 3.15
N PHE A 99 12.18 -10.04 3.80
CA PHE A 99 12.33 -9.27 5.03
C PHE A 99 12.89 -10.10 6.19
N GLU A 100 12.42 -11.33 6.39
CA GLU A 100 12.96 -12.25 7.39
C GLU A 100 14.45 -12.56 7.12
N GLU A 101 14.80 -12.86 5.87
CA GLU A 101 16.19 -13.11 5.42
C GLU A 101 17.12 -11.92 5.77
N ASN A 102 16.59 -10.69 5.74
CA ASN A 102 17.35 -9.45 5.93
C ASN A 102 17.13 -8.77 7.28
N ARG A 103 16.53 -9.47 8.27
CA ARG A 103 16.28 -8.94 9.62
C ARG A 103 15.44 -7.66 9.65
N VAL A 104 14.51 -7.54 8.72
CA VAL A 104 13.52 -6.46 8.67
C VAL A 104 12.24 -6.94 9.33
N SER A 105 11.84 -6.30 10.43
CA SER A 105 10.51 -6.52 11.01
C SER A 105 9.44 -5.93 10.09
N TRP A 106 8.19 -6.42 10.12
CA TRP A 106 7.19 -5.96 9.16
C TRP A 106 5.77 -5.93 9.72
N SER A 107 4.91 -5.16 9.05
CA SER A 107 3.46 -5.13 9.29
C SER A 107 2.69 -5.17 7.97
N ILE A 108 1.69 -6.06 7.89
CA ILE A 108 0.85 -6.18 6.71
C ILE A 108 -0.32 -5.20 6.82
N TRP A 109 -0.40 -4.30 5.85
CA TRP A 109 -1.55 -3.46 5.60
C TRP A 109 -2.61 -4.25 4.82
N ALA A 110 -3.79 -4.54 5.39
CA ALA A 110 -4.26 -4.20 6.73
C ALA A 110 -4.82 -5.43 7.44
N TYR A 111 -5.07 -5.30 8.75
CA TYR A 111 -5.84 -6.31 9.46
C TYR A 111 -7.24 -6.48 8.86
N LYS A 112 -7.94 -5.38 8.55
CA LYS A 112 -9.30 -5.40 8.01
C LYS A 112 -9.57 -4.26 7.03
N ASP A 113 -10.18 -4.57 5.89
CA ASP A 113 -10.65 -3.58 4.92
C ASP A 113 -11.86 -4.06 4.09
N ALA A 114 -12.24 -3.29 3.07
CA ALA A 114 -13.33 -3.60 2.14
C ALA A 114 -12.91 -4.54 0.98
N ARG A 115 -12.23 -5.65 1.33
CA ARG A 115 -11.77 -6.71 0.40
C ARG A 115 -10.69 -6.27 -0.59
N SER A 116 -9.78 -5.38 -0.19
CA SER A 116 -8.65 -4.95 -1.02
C SER A 116 -7.39 -5.74 -0.66
N MET A 117 -6.75 -5.43 0.46
CA MET A 117 -5.54 -6.06 1.00
C MET A 117 -5.75 -6.66 2.39
N GLY A 118 -6.89 -6.34 3.03
CA GLY A 118 -7.20 -6.70 4.40
C GLY A 118 -7.26 -8.21 4.62
N THR A 119 -6.52 -8.72 5.60
CA THR A 119 -6.55 -10.15 5.96
C THR A 119 -7.95 -10.62 6.33
N VAL A 120 -8.70 -9.77 7.04
CA VAL A 120 -10.11 -9.93 7.38
C VAL A 120 -10.93 -8.97 6.53
N HIS A 121 -12.09 -9.38 6.03
CA HIS A 121 -12.91 -8.51 5.21
C HIS A 121 -14.39 -8.88 5.27
N PRO A 122 -15.33 -7.95 5.04
CA PRO A 122 -16.75 -8.30 4.93
C PRO A 122 -17.01 -9.38 3.87
N LYS A 123 -18.08 -10.16 4.07
CA LYS A 123 -18.59 -11.09 3.04
C LYS A 123 -18.96 -10.34 1.75
N ALA A 124 -18.84 -11.05 0.63
CA ALA A 124 -19.11 -10.52 -0.71
C ALA A 124 -20.52 -9.93 -0.87
N ASP A 125 -21.50 -10.57 -0.23
CA ASP A 125 -22.93 -10.26 -0.26
C ASP A 125 -23.38 -9.33 0.87
N SER A 126 -22.44 -8.74 1.62
CA SER A 126 -22.75 -7.87 2.75
C SER A 126 -23.27 -6.49 2.32
N GLY A 127 -24.04 -5.84 3.21
CA GLY A 127 -24.63 -4.52 2.94
C GLY A 127 -23.59 -3.44 2.63
N TRP A 128 -22.40 -3.50 3.25
CA TRP A 128 -21.32 -2.57 2.92
C TRP A 128 -20.79 -2.78 1.50
N MET A 129 -20.63 -4.03 1.07
CA MET A 129 -20.11 -4.32 -0.27
C MET A 129 -21.12 -3.96 -1.37
N ASP A 130 -22.42 -4.14 -1.12
CA ASP A 130 -23.49 -3.65 -2.01
C ASP A 130 -23.45 -2.12 -2.12
N PHE A 131 -23.42 -1.41 -0.99
CA PHE A 131 -23.30 0.06 -0.99
C PHE A 131 -22.03 0.54 -1.70
N SER A 132 -20.87 -0.02 -1.37
CA SER A 132 -19.59 0.35 -1.96
C SER A 132 -19.58 0.14 -3.48
N THR A 133 -20.18 -0.96 -3.97
CA THR A 133 -20.32 -1.23 -5.40
C THR A 133 -21.18 -0.19 -6.11
N LYS A 134 -22.27 0.25 -5.49
CA LYS A 134 -23.11 1.34 -5.99
C LYS A 134 -22.35 2.68 -5.96
N ALA A 135 -21.65 2.96 -4.87
CA ALA A 135 -20.93 4.22 -4.67
C ALA A 135 -19.78 4.41 -5.66
N ARG A 136 -19.09 3.34 -6.03
CA ARG A 136 -17.99 3.37 -7.01
C ARG A 136 -18.43 3.05 -8.45
N ARG A 137 -19.74 3.00 -8.74
CA ARG A 137 -20.23 2.56 -10.05
C ARG A 137 -19.66 3.46 -11.15
N GLY A 138 -19.02 2.84 -12.16
CA GLY A 138 -18.38 3.56 -13.26
C GLY A 138 -17.00 4.13 -12.90
N TRP A 139 -16.45 3.77 -11.74
CA TRP A 139 -15.14 4.23 -11.29
C TRP A 139 -14.30 3.07 -10.72
N ASN A 140 -13.01 3.08 -11.02
CA ASN A 140 -12.01 2.22 -10.42
C ASN A 140 -10.74 3.02 -10.17
N PHE A 141 -10.23 2.98 -8.93
CA PHE A 141 -9.03 3.70 -8.53
C PHE A 141 -7.81 3.36 -9.42
N TRP A 142 -7.64 2.10 -9.82
CA TRP A 142 -6.46 1.68 -10.58
C TRP A 142 -6.47 2.17 -12.03
N ASP A 143 -7.65 2.42 -12.59
CA ASP A 143 -7.79 3.01 -13.92
C ASP A 143 -7.27 4.45 -13.89
N ASP A 144 -7.71 5.25 -12.90
CA ASP A 144 -7.24 6.62 -12.68
C ASP A 144 -5.75 6.67 -12.34
N PHE A 145 -5.31 5.77 -11.44
CA PHE A 145 -3.92 5.67 -11.02
C PHE A 145 -3.00 5.44 -12.23
N THR A 146 -3.43 4.62 -13.19
CA THR A 146 -2.67 4.35 -14.42
C THR A 146 -2.80 5.51 -15.41
N ALA A 147 -4.01 6.00 -15.63
CA ALA A 147 -4.30 7.05 -16.61
C ALA A 147 -3.67 8.41 -16.27
N ARG A 148 -3.32 8.65 -14.99
CA ARG A 148 -2.69 9.91 -14.57
C ARG A 148 -1.44 10.23 -15.38
N GLU A 149 -0.65 9.24 -15.79
CA GLU A 149 0.64 9.47 -16.47
C GLU A 149 0.41 10.15 -17.83
N THR A 150 -0.60 9.73 -18.57
CA THR A 150 -1.02 10.37 -19.82
C THR A 150 -1.45 11.82 -19.59
N THR A 151 -2.18 12.10 -18.51
CA THR A 151 -2.58 13.48 -18.16
C THR A 151 -1.39 14.34 -17.77
N VAL A 152 -0.44 13.78 -17.01
CA VAL A 152 0.82 14.45 -16.68
C VAL A 152 1.59 14.78 -17.96
N ASP A 153 1.71 13.84 -18.91
CA ASP A 153 2.36 14.09 -20.20
C ASP A 153 1.70 15.21 -20.99
N ALA A 154 0.36 15.24 -21.02
CA ALA A 154 -0.39 16.30 -21.69
C ALA A 154 -0.20 17.69 -21.05
N ILE A 155 -0.03 17.76 -19.72
CA ILE A 155 0.31 19.00 -19.02
C ILE A 155 1.72 19.43 -19.39
N LEU A 156 2.70 18.53 -19.31
CA LEU A 156 4.12 18.86 -19.57
C LEU A 156 4.37 19.22 -21.04
N ALA A 157 3.61 18.66 -21.98
CA ALA A 157 3.70 19.04 -23.39
C ALA A 157 3.34 20.52 -23.65
N GLN A 158 2.58 21.16 -22.76
CA GLN A 158 2.20 22.58 -22.89
C GLN A 158 3.29 23.53 -22.37
N TYR A 159 4.20 23.06 -21.53
CA TYR A 159 5.23 23.88 -20.87
C TYR A 159 6.61 23.26 -21.10
N PRO A 160 7.50 23.87 -21.90
CA PRO A 160 8.82 23.33 -22.20
C PRO A 160 9.81 23.51 -21.03
N THR A 161 9.42 23.06 -19.84
CA THR A 161 10.24 23.09 -18.62
C THR A 161 10.70 21.68 -18.30
N ALA A 162 12.01 21.49 -18.18
CA ALA A 162 12.55 20.24 -17.67
C ALA A 162 12.22 20.13 -16.18
N ILE A 163 11.59 19.03 -15.78
CA ILE A 163 11.28 18.73 -14.38
C ILE A 163 11.94 17.40 -13.98
N THR A 164 12.19 17.25 -12.69
CA THR A 164 12.69 16.02 -12.08
C THR A 164 11.59 14.95 -11.96
N ASP A 165 11.97 13.68 -11.80
CA ASP A 165 11.01 12.59 -11.53
C ASP A 165 10.19 12.84 -10.25
N ARG A 166 10.79 13.47 -9.24
CA ARG A 166 10.10 13.85 -8.00
C ARG A 166 9.01 14.89 -8.26
N GLU A 167 9.28 15.87 -9.11
CA GLU A 167 8.29 16.87 -9.51
C GLU A 167 7.19 16.23 -10.37
N ARG A 168 7.56 15.35 -11.31
CA ARG A 168 6.60 14.61 -12.12
C ARG A 168 5.63 13.80 -11.25
N LEU A 169 6.17 13.08 -10.24
CA LEU A 169 5.36 12.34 -9.26
C LEU A 169 4.40 13.26 -8.49
N LYS A 170 4.86 14.44 -8.07
CA LYS A 170 4.01 15.45 -7.41
C LYS A 170 2.88 15.94 -8.33
N VAL A 171 3.15 16.16 -9.62
CA VAL A 171 2.12 16.53 -10.60
C VAL A 171 1.10 15.37 -10.74
N GLY A 172 1.58 14.13 -10.81
CA GLY A 172 0.71 12.95 -10.83
C GLY A 172 -0.22 12.85 -9.62
N PHE A 173 0.28 13.15 -8.41
CA PHE A 173 -0.57 13.20 -7.22
C PHE A 173 -1.61 14.33 -7.26
N ARG A 174 -1.29 15.47 -7.87
CA ARG A 174 -2.27 16.55 -8.07
C ARG A 174 -3.36 16.13 -9.05
N VAL A 175 -3.01 15.49 -10.17
CA VAL A 175 -3.98 14.92 -11.10
C VAL A 175 -4.92 13.94 -10.39
N MET A 176 -4.38 13.04 -9.57
CA MET A 176 -5.20 12.13 -8.77
C MET A 176 -6.12 12.86 -7.79
N ALA A 177 -5.64 13.93 -7.15
CA ALA A 177 -6.46 14.75 -6.25
C ALA A 177 -7.61 15.43 -7.00
N ASP A 178 -7.38 15.90 -8.23
CA ASP A 178 -8.42 16.49 -9.07
C ASP A 178 -9.50 15.46 -9.45
N TYR A 179 -9.10 14.24 -9.82
CA TYR A 179 -10.05 13.15 -10.04
C TYR A 179 -10.88 12.85 -8.79
N GLN A 180 -10.22 12.73 -7.63
CA GLN A 180 -10.91 12.48 -6.35
C GLN A 180 -11.87 13.60 -5.96
N LEU A 181 -11.53 14.87 -6.22
CA LEU A 181 -12.40 16.01 -5.96
C LEU A 181 -13.70 15.91 -6.78
N VAL A 182 -13.59 15.59 -8.06
CA VAL A 182 -14.76 15.42 -8.95
C VAL A 182 -15.61 14.24 -8.51
N LEU A 183 -14.98 13.10 -8.19
CA LEU A 183 -15.70 11.90 -7.73
C LEU A 183 -16.42 12.15 -6.40
N ALA A 184 -15.76 12.81 -5.45
CA ALA A 184 -16.34 13.17 -4.16
C ALA A 184 -17.54 14.11 -4.29
N ALA A 185 -17.58 14.97 -5.31
CA ALA A 185 -18.71 15.86 -5.56
C ALA A 185 -20.02 15.12 -5.90
N GLY A 186 -19.96 13.86 -6.35
CA GLY A 186 -21.13 13.02 -6.57
C GLY A 186 -21.70 12.37 -5.30
N TYR A 187 -20.93 12.29 -4.21
CA TYR A 187 -21.36 11.61 -2.98
C TYR A 187 -22.57 12.25 -2.31
N PRO A 188 -22.72 13.59 -2.22
CA PRO A 188 -23.90 14.20 -1.63
C PRO A 188 -25.21 13.71 -2.26
N GLU A 189 -25.29 13.68 -3.60
CA GLU A 189 -26.48 13.18 -4.31
C GLU A 189 -26.70 11.69 -4.02
N LEU A 190 -25.66 10.86 -4.16
CA LEU A 190 -25.73 9.44 -3.84
C LEU A 190 -26.26 9.19 -2.42
N LEU A 191 -25.75 9.91 -1.42
CA LEU A 191 -26.12 9.73 -0.02
C LEU A 191 -27.58 10.13 0.24
N THR A 192 -28.20 10.98 -0.57
CA THR A 192 -29.65 11.23 -0.48
C THR A 192 -30.50 10.02 -0.88
N THR A 193 -29.96 9.11 -1.70
CA THR A 193 -30.66 7.91 -2.18
C THR A 193 -30.62 6.74 -1.20
N VAL A 194 -29.79 6.83 -0.14
CA VAL A 194 -29.59 5.76 0.84
C VAL A 194 -29.93 6.28 2.24
N PRO A 195 -30.98 5.74 2.91
CA PRO A 195 -31.30 6.14 4.27
C PRO A 195 -30.11 5.96 5.22
N PHE A 196 -29.90 6.91 6.14
CA PHE A 196 -28.80 6.84 7.11
C PHE A 196 -28.83 5.55 7.95
N ALA A 197 -30.02 5.08 8.33
CA ALA A 197 -30.18 3.81 9.05
C ALA A 197 -29.66 2.61 8.24
N THR A 198 -29.84 2.62 6.92
CA THR A 198 -29.31 1.58 6.01
C THR A 198 -27.79 1.63 5.97
N LEU A 199 -27.18 2.81 5.93
CA LEU A 199 -25.71 2.96 5.97
C LEU A 199 -25.13 2.48 7.31
N LEU A 200 -25.79 2.81 8.42
CA LEU A 200 -25.38 2.37 9.75
C LEU A 200 -25.45 0.85 9.88
N GLU A 201 -26.48 0.22 9.30
CA GLU A 201 -26.59 -1.24 9.26
C GLU A 201 -25.54 -1.86 8.34
N ALA A 202 -25.30 -1.26 7.16
CA ALA A 202 -24.24 -1.68 6.25
C ALA A 202 -22.87 -1.67 6.94
N ALA A 203 -22.55 -0.69 7.78
CA ALA A 203 -21.30 -0.65 8.53
C ALA A 203 -21.13 -1.86 9.49
N ARG A 204 -22.20 -2.54 9.92
CA ARG A 204 -22.11 -3.78 10.71
C ARG A 204 -21.52 -4.95 9.95
N SER A 205 -21.36 -4.84 8.63
CA SER A 205 -20.66 -5.84 7.80
C SER A 205 -19.20 -6.04 8.24
N PHE A 206 -18.61 -5.06 8.95
CA PHE A 206 -17.24 -5.15 9.47
C PHE A 206 -17.13 -5.83 10.84
N ARG A 207 -18.24 -6.23 11.47
CA ARG A 207 -18.19 -7.07 12.68
C ARG A 207 -17.53 -8.41 12.34
N PHE A 208 -16.72 -8.93 13.25
CA PHE A 208 -15.89 -10.11 12.96
C PHE A 208 -16.72 -11.33 12.55
N GLU A 209 -17.88 -11.55 13.18
CA GLU A 209 -18.83 -12.61 12.84
C GLU A 209 -19.43 -12.49 11.43
N ASN A 210 -19.35 -11.30 10.83
CA ASN A 210 -19.84 -10.99 9.47
C ASN A 210 -18.70 -10.92 8.44
N CYS A 211 -17.46 -11.20 8.84
CA CYS A 211 -16.29 -11.18 7.98
C CYS A 211 -15.86 -12.60 7.56
N GLU A 212 -15.08 -12.63 6.48
CA GLU A 212 -14.26 -13.75 6.04
C GLU A 212 -12.78 -13.41 6.24
N VAL A 213 -11.92 -14.42 6.11
CA VAL A 213 -10.48 -14.30 6.31
C VAL A 213 -9.76 -14.91 5.10
N TRP A 214 -8.81 -14.17 4.54
CA TRP A 214 -7.84 -14.73 3.61
C TRP A 214 -6.89 -15.67 4.35
N ARG A 215 -7.28 -16.95 4.44
CA ARG A 215 -6.54 -17.97 5.21
C ARG A 215 -5.09 -18.09 4.76
N THR A 216 -4.83 -17.97 3.45
CA THR A 216 -3.47 -17.97 2.90
C THR A 216 -2.57 -16.96 3.59
N VAL A 217 -3.03 -15.72 3.77
CA VAL A 217 -2.26 -14.66 4.45
C VAL A 217 -2.15 -14.94 5.95
N ALA A 218 -3.24 -15.36 6.59
CA ALA A 218 -3.21 -15.70 8.01
C ALA A 218 -2.23 -16.85 8.30
N ASP A 219 -2.15 -17.85 7.42
CA ASP A 219 -1.25 -18.99 7.54
C ASP A 219 0.20 -18.61 7.23
N MET A 220 0.45 -17.71 6.27
CA MET A 220 1.78 -17.12 6.05
C MET A 220 2.30 -16.46 7.32
N VAL A 221 1.51 -15.57 7.93
CA VAL A 221 1.88 -14.87 9.17
C VAL A 221 2.16 -15.87 10.29
N ARG A 222 1.29 -16.88 10.48
CA ARG A 222 1.51 -17.92 11.51
C ARG A 222 2.80 -18.70 11.27
N ASN A 223 3.12 -19.04 10.04
CA ASN A 223 4.29 -19.84 9.73
C ASN A 223 5.59 -19.07 9.97
N LEU A 224 5.60 -17.77 9.67
CA LEU A 224 6.77 -16.91 9.87
C LEU A 224 6.96 -16.50 11.34
N THR A 225 5.89 -16.45 12.13
CA THR A 225 5.94 -15.95 13.52
C THR A 225 5.96 -17.05 14.60
N ARG A 226 5.86 -18.33 14.21
CA ARG A 226 6.03 -19.47 15.14
C ARG A 226 7.50 -19.57 15.54
N SER A 227 7.84 -18.84 16.59
CA SER A 227 9.10 -18.92 17.35
C SER A 227 8.86 -19.57 18.70
#